data_AF-A0A927MH63-F1
#
_entry.id   AF-A0A927MH63-F1
#
_cell.length_a   1.000
_cell.length_b   1.000
_cell.length_c   1.000
_cell.angle_alpha   90.00
_cell.angle_beta   90.00
_cell.angle_gamma   90.00
#
_symmetry.space_group_name_H-M   'P 1'
#
loop_
_entity.id
_entity.type
_entity.pdbx_description
1 polymer ?
#
loop_
_entity_poly.entity_id
_entity_poly.type
_entity_poly.pdbx_seq_one_letter_code
_entity_poly.pdbx_strand_id
1 'polypeptide(L)' 'MAHRCHTDDCPAAVATTDKKLQQGLVVEDKKFRVTNYILTMREGLFCIAGVAGLDSPTKLARHHVVYKDERGRIFPVE' A
#
# COMPACT_ATOMS: atom_id res chain seq x y z
N MET A 1 8.11 -0.77 -12.11
CA MET A 1 7.59 -2.17 -12.14
C MET A 1 7.76 -2.72 -13.54
N ALA A 2 7.97 -4.03 -13.70
CA ALA A 2 8.22 -4.62 -15.03
C ALA A 2 6.94 -4.81 -15.87
N HIS A 3 5.76 -4.96 -15.24
CA HIS A 3 4.46 -5.11 -15.90
C HIS A 3 4.34 -6.30 -16.89
N ARG A 4 5.09 -7.38 -16.64
CA ARG A 4 5.11 -8.60 -17.48
C ARG A 4 4.53 -9.84 -16.80
N CYS A 5 3.66 -9.65 -15.80
CA CYS A 5 3.20 -10.77 -14.96
C CYS A 5 2.49 -11.89 -15.76
N HIS A 6 1.84 -11.55 -16.86
CA HIS A 6 1.11 -12.50 -17.71
C HIS A 6 2.01 -13.30 -18.67
N THR A 7 3.30 -12.96 -18.78
CA THR A 7 4.23 -13.60 -19.72
C THR A 7 5.05 -14.72 -19.08
N ASP A 8 4.84 -15.01 -17.80
CA ASP A 8 5.64 -15.92 -16.97
C ASP A 8 7.10 -15.49 -16.75
N ASP A 9 7.53 -14.34 -17.29
CA ASP A 9 8.92 -13.87 -17.27
C ASP A 9 9.11 -12.71 -16.27
N CYS A 10 8.65 -12.92 -15.03
CA CYS A 10 8.73 -11.90 -13.98
C CYS A 10 10.17 -11.79 -13.44
N PRO A 11 10.90 -10.67 -13.67
CA PRO A 11 12.30 -10.55 -13.23
C PRO A 11 12.44 -10.46 -11.70
N ALA A 12 11.36 -10.15 -10.99
CA ALA A 12 11.34 -10.12 -9.53
C ALA A 12 11.02 -11.49 -8.89
N ALA A 13 10.81 -12.52 -9.72
CA ALA A 13 10.47 -13.89 -9.33
C ALA A 13 9.13 -14.04 -8.59
N VAL A 14 8.22 -13.06 -8.73
CA VAL A 14 6.92 -13.07 -8.02
C VAL A 14 5.85 -13.82 -8.82
N ALA A 15 5.68 -13.46 -10.10
CA ALA A 15 4.66 -14.03 -10.98
C ALA A 15 5.32 -14.85 -12.09
N THR A 16 5.85 -16.02 -11.73
CA THR A 16 6.54 -16.94 -12.64
C THR A 16 6.38 -18.39 -12.16
N THR A 17 6.24 -19.32 -13.09
CA THR A 17 6.30 -20.77 -12.88
C THR A 17 7.64 -21.38 -13.32
N ASP A 18 8.48 -20.63 -14.02
CA ASP A 18 9.85 -21.02 -14.33
C ASP A 18 10.68 -21.21 -13.03
N LYS A 19 11.14 -22.45 -12.80
CA LYS A 19 11.93 -22.84 -11.63
C LYS A 19 13.25 -22.07 -11.49
N LYS A 20 13.87 -21.63 -12.58
CA LYS A 20 15.09 -20.81 -12.55
C LYS A 20 14.77 -19.41 -12.06
N LEU A 21 13.71 -18.79 -12.58
CA LEU A 21 13.30 -17.44 -12.15
C LEU A 21 12.84 -17.44 -10.69
N GLN A 22 12.09 -18.46 -10.25
CA GLN A 22 11.61 -18.59 -8.86
C GLN A 22 12.73 -18.54 -7.81
N GLN A 23 13.96 -18.92 -8.15
CA GLN A 23 15.12 -18.83 -7.24
C GLN A 23 15.43 -17.38 -6.82
N GLY A 24 14.98 -16.38 -7.58
CA GLY A 24 15.10 -14.96 -7.21
C GLY A 24 14.13 -14.53 -6.09
N LEU A 25 13.18 -15.37 -5.69
CA LEU A 25 12.26 -15.10 -4.58
C LEU A 25 12.84 -15.59 -3.26
N VAL A 26 13.69 -14.78 -2.64
CA VAL A 26 14.27 -15.08 -1.32
C VAL A 26 13.26 -14.73 -0.21
N VAL A 27 12.46 -15.71 0.21
CA VAL A 27 11.40 -15.55 1.24
C VAL A 27 11.97 -15.08 2.57
N GLU A 28 13.12 -15.63 2.97
CA GLU A 28 13.76 -15.32 4.25
C GLU A 28 14.16 -13.85 4.39
N ASP A 29 14.44 -13.15 3.28
CA ASP A 29 14.68 -11.71 3.25
C ASP A 29 13.35 -10.93 3.08
N LYS A 30 12.58 -11.28 2.05
CA LYS A 30 11.39 -10.52 1.64
C LYS A 30 10.29 -10.52 2.70
N LYS A 31 10.22 -11.52 3.59
CA LYS A 31 9.25 -11.52 4.70
C LYS A 31 9.40 -10.31 5.63
N PHE A 32 10.63 -9.90 5.94
CA PHE A 32 10.87 -8.72 6.79
C PHE A 32 10.47 -7.43 6.09
N ARG A 33 10.65 -7.35 4.77
CA ARG A 33 10.19 -6.20 3.98
C ARG A 33 8.67 -6.06 4.01
N VAL A 34 7.94 -7.18 3.91
CA VAL A 34 6.48 -7.19 4.03
C VAL A 34 6.05 -6.80 5.44
N THR A 35 6.70 -7.33 6.49
CA THR A 35 6.42 -6.97 7.87
C THR A 35 6.60 -5.46 8.11
N ASN A 36 7.74 -4.91 7.68
CA ASN A 36 8.03 -3.48 7.84
C ASN A 36 7.01 -2.62 7.08
N TYR A 37 6.63 -3.01 5.86
CA TYR A 37 5.59 -2.32 5.11
C TYR A 37 4.26 -2.29 5.88
N ILE A 38 3.82 -3.41 6.44
CA ILE A 38 2.56 -3.48 7.20
C ILE A 38 2.64 -2.64 8.47
N LEU A 39 3.76 -2.69 9.21
CA LEU A 39 3.94 -1.91 10.43
C LEU A 39 3.90 -0.40 10.15
N THR A 40 4.65 0.07 9.17
CA THR A 40 4.68 1.49 8.80
C THR A 40 3.33 1.96 8.24
N MET A 41 2.67 1.14 7.43
CA MET A 41 1.33 1.45 6.92
C MET A 41 0.32 1.56 8.05
N ARG A 42 0.34 0.63 9.02
CA ARG A 42 -0.53 0.67 10.20
C ARG A 42 -0.28 1.93 11.03
N GLU A 43 0.98 2.26 11.31
CA GLU A 43 1.34 3.47 12.04
C GLU A 43 0.78 4.73 11.37
N GLY A 44 0.99 4.88 10.05
CA GLY A 44 0.47 5.99 9.29
C GLY A 44 -1.06 6.08 9.31
N LEU A 45 -1.76 4.95 9.17
CA LEU A 45 -3.22 4.91 9.24
C LEU A 45 -3.75 5.35 10.61
N PHE A 46 -3.15 4.89 11.70
CA PHE A 46 -3.56 5.30 13.05
C PHE A 46 -3.23 6.77 13.32
N CYS A 47 -2.12 7.29 12.79
CA CYS A 47 -1.80 8.72 12.87
C CYS A 47 -2.87 9.57 12.16
N ILE A 48 -3.25 9.21 10.92
CA ILE A 48 -4.31 9.88 10.16
C ILE A 48 -5.66 9.80 10.88
N ALA A 49 -6.01 8.64 11.43
CA ALA A 49 -7.25 8.47 12.19
C ALA A 49 -7.26 9.34 13.45
N GLY A 50 -6.15 9.39 14.19
CA GLY A 50 -6.02 10.21 15.39
C GLY A 50 -6.19 11.69 15.11
N VAL A 51 -5.59 12.23 14.05
CA VAL A 51 -5.78 13.65 13.67
C VAL A 51 -7.20 13.96 13.20
N ALA A 52 -7.92 12.96 12.68
CA ALA A 52 -9.34 13.06 12.34
C ALA A 52 -10.27 12.90 13.56
N GLY A 53 -9.74 12.69 14.77
CA GLY A 53 -10.51 12.50 15.99
C GLY A 53 -11.10 11.09 16.16
N LEU A 54 -10.53 10.09 15.49
CA LEU A 54 -10.97 8.69 15.53
C LEU A 54 -10.00 7.82 16.33
N ASP A 55 -10.55 6.84 17.05
CA ASP A 55 -9.80 5.81 17.79
C ASP A 55 -9.34 4.63 16.91
N SER A 56 -9.86 4.53 15.68
CA SER A 56 -9.51 3.48 14.73
C SER A 56 -9.63 3.99 13.29
N PRO A 57 -8.67 3.65 12.40
CA PRO A 57 -8.76 3.98 10.97
C PRO A 57 -9.95 3.32 10.26
N THR A 58 -10.54 2.27 10.83
CA THR A 58 -11.76 1.64 10.28
C THR A 58 -13.01 2.52 10.36
N LYS A 59 -12.97 3.61 11.15
CA LYS A 59 -14.07 4.58 11.27
C LYS A 59 -13.95 5.74 10.29
N LEU A 60 -12.91 5.78 9.46
CA LEU A 60 -12.81 6.74 8.37
C LEU A 60 -14.00 6.58 7.42
N ALA A 61 -14.58 7.70 7.05
CA ALA A 61 -15.76 7.81 6.21
C ALA A 61 -15.60 9.01 5.26
N ARG A 62 -16.40 9.07 4.19
CA ARG A 62 -16.26 10.10 3.13
C ARG A 62 -16.27 11.54 3.68
N HIS A 63 -17.09 11.81 4.71
CA HIS A 63 -17.16 13.12 5.36
C HIS A 63 -15.89 13.55 6.10
N HIS A 64 -14.92 12.65 6.34
CA HIS A 64 -13.60 13.00 6.87
C HIS A 64 -12.64 13.51 5.79
N VAL A 65 -13.02 13.41 4.50
CA VAL A 65 -12.19 13.78 3.36
C VAL A 65 -12.72 15.08 2.77
N VAL A 66 -11.80 15.98 2.42
CA VAL A 66 -12.10 17.21 1.68
C VAL A 66 -11.23 17.29 0.44
N TYR A 67 -11.79 17.81 -0.65
CA TYR A 67 -11.03 18.14 -1.85
C TYR A 67 -10.60 19.60 -1.80
N LYS A 68 -9.31 19.86 -1.99
CA LYS A 68 -8.75 21.20 -2.10
C LYS A 68 -8.24 21.40 -3.52
N ASP A 69 -8.78 22.39 -4.22
CA ASP A 69 -8.35 22.70 -5.59
C ASP A 69 -7.04 23.53 -5.63
N GLU A 70 -6.54 23.78 -6.84
CA GLU A 70 -5.31 24.55 -7.07
C GLU A 70 -5.38 25.99 -6.57
N ARG A 71 -6.59 26.56 -6.43
CA ARG A 71 -6.83 27.91 -5.92
C ARG A 71 -7.07 27.93 -4.40
N GLY A 72 -6.99 26.76 -3.76
CA GLY A 72 -7.17 26.58 -2.32
C GLY A 72 -8.62 26.51 -1.85
N ARG A 73 -9.60 26.43 -2.74
CA ARG A 73 -11.01 26.26 -2.39
C ARG A 73 -11.24 24.84 -1.88
N ILE A 74 -12.02 24.69 -0.82
CA ILE A 74 -12.29 23.42 -0.14
C ILE A 74 -13.72 22.97 -0.50
N PHE A 75 -13.85 21.70 -0.88
CA PHE A 75 -15.12 21.06 -1.23
C PHE A 75 -15.30 19.80 -0.38
N PRO A 76 -16.49 19.59 0.23
CA PRO A 76 -16.79 18.34 0.91
C PRO A 76 -16.86 17.19 -0.10
N VAL A 77 -16.44 15.99 0.31
CA VAL A 77 -16.67 14.76 -0.45
C VAL A 77 -17.91 14.10 0.13
N GLU A 78 -19.03 14.15 -0.60
CA GLU A 78 -20.24 13.39 -0.26
C GLU A 78 -19.96 11.87 -0.25
#